data_AF-A0A8S3CIC4-F1
#
_entry.id   AF-A0A8S3CIC4-F1
#
_cell.length_a   1.000
_cell.length_b   1.000
_cell.length_c   1.000
_cell.angle_alpha   90.00
_cell.angle_beta   90.00
_cell.angle_gamma   90.00
#
_symmetry.space_group_name_H-M   'P 1'
#
loop_
_entity.id
_entity.type
_entity.pdbx_description
1 polymer ?
#
loop_
_entity_poly.entity_id
_entity_poly.type
_entity_poly.pdbx_seq_one_letter_code
_entity_poly.pdbx_strand_id
1 'polypeptide(L)' 'IDIIWHSHMQEPLKYASDCIRLIGYVIDHTPWPSVDENKMKNSCNDTINAWKKEFESDMSTDHLYNTK' A
#
# COMPACT_ATOMS: atom_id res chain seq x y z
N ILE A 1 -0.60 16.54 -9.80
CA ILE A 1 0.52 15.64 -10.18
C ILE A 1 0.55 14.45 -9.23
N ASP A 2 0.67 14.70 -7.92
CA ASP A 2 0.67 13.66 -6.87
C ASP A 2 -0.51 12.66 -6.93
N ILE A 3 -1.75 13.17 -6.93
CA ILE A 3 -2.95 12.33 -7.01
C ILE A 3 -3.03 11.46 -8.28
N ILE A 4 -2.49 11.94 -9.39
CA ILE A 4 -2.49 11.20 -10.67
C ILE A 4 -1.52 10.02 -10.56
N TRP A 5 -0.36 10.23 -9.95
CA TRP A 5 0.61 9.15 -9.71
C TRP A 5 0.03 8.10 -8.77
N HIS A 6 -0.54 8.50 -7.62
CA HIS A 6 -1.18 7.56 -6.70
C HIS A 6 -2.33 6.77 -7.32
N SER A 7 -3.13 7.42 -8.19
CA SER A 7 -4.20 6.74 -8.92
C SER A 7 -3.65 5.72 -9.92
N HIS A 8 -2.56 6.05 -10.61
CA HIS A 8 -1.90 5.14 -11.55
C HIS A 8 -1.32 3.91 -10.84
N MET A 9 -0.75 4.08 -9.64
CA MET A 9 -0.21 2.98 -8.83
C MET A 9 -1.26 1.96 -8.37
N GLN A 10 -2.56 2.31 -8.36
CA GLN A 10 -3.63 1.37 -8.00
C GLN A 10 -3.81 0.24 -9.03
N GLU A 11 -3.26 0.40 -10.23
CA GLU A 11 -3.27 -0.60 -11.31
C GLU A 11 -1.85 -1.11 -11.56
N PRO A 12 -1.30 -2.00 -10.71
CA PRO A 12 0.13 -2.30 -10.66
C PRO A 12 0.70 -2.83 -11.97
N LEU A 13 -0.08 -3.60 -12.74
CA LEU A 13 0.34 -4.13 -14.04
C LEU A 13 0.48 -3.02 -15.10
N LYS A 14 -0.46 -2.08 -15.14
CA LYS A 14 -0.42 -0.94 -16.07
C LYS A 14 0.69 0.03 -15.68
N TYR A 15 0.80 0.32 -14.39
CA TYR A 15 1.87 1.13 -13.83
C TYR A 15 3.24 0.59 -14.21
N ALA A 16 3.50 -0.69 -13.95
CA ALA A 16 4.77 -1.31 -14.30
C ALA A 16 5.02 -1.26 -15.81
N SER A 17 4.04 -1.62 -16.64
CA SER A 17 4.16 -1.56 -18.10
C SER A 17 4.51 -0.16 -18.60
N ASP A 18 3.82 0.88 -18.11
CA ASP A 18 4.05 2.25 -18.52
C ASP A 18 5.39 2.80 -18.03
N CYS A 19 5.79 2.48 -16.80
CA CYS A 19 7.12 2.83 -16.27
C CYS A 19 8.24 2.18 -17.09
N ILE A 20 8.13 0.88 -17.41
CA ILE A 20 9.11 0.20 -18.27
C ILE A 20 9.13 0.83 -19.67
N ARG A 21 7.98 1.10 -20.27
CA ARG A 21 7.86 1.68 -21.61
C ARG A 21 8.44 3.09 -21.73
N LEU A 22 8.24 3.93 -20.71
CA LEU A 22 8.61 5.34 -20.75
C LEU A 22 10.00 5.62 -20.15
N ILE A 23 10.43 4.83 -19.16
CA ILE A 23 11.56 5.14 -18.29
C ILE A 23 12.56 3.96 -18.21
N GLY A 24 12.12 2.74 -18.51
CA GLY A 24 12.97 1.54 -18.53
C GLY A 24 13.05 0.77 -17.21
N TYR A 25 12.45 1.27 -16.14
CA TYR A 25 12.35 0.60 -14.83
C TYR A 25 11.07 1.02 -14.10
N VAL A 26 10.62 0.22 -13.12
CA VAL A 26 9.47 0.56 -12.27
C VAL A 26 9.91 1.58 -11.22
N ILE A 27 9.21 2.72 -11.14
CA ILE A 27 9.47 3.73 -10.11
C ILE A 27 8.92 3.22 -8.78
N ASP A 28 9.80 3.11 -7.78
CA ASP A 28 9.43 2.75 -6.42
C ASP A 28 8.75 3.92 -5.70
N HIS A 29 7.77 3.60 -4.86
CA HIS A 29 7.11 4.57 -4.03
C HIS A 29 7.68 4.51 -2.61
N THR A 30 8.69 5.34 -2.38
CA THR A 30 9.22 5.58 -1.04
C THR A 30 8.40 6.66 -0.35
N PRO A 31 7.67 6.36 0.74
CA PRO A 31 6.89 7.37 1.45
C PRO A 31 7.80 8.48 1.96
N TRP A 32 7.44 9.74 1.66
CA TRP A 32 8.12 10.93 2.17
C TRP A 32 7.14 11.78 3.01
N PRO A 33 7.51 12.21 4.23
CA PRO A 33 8.74 11.87 4.94
C PRO A 33 8.78 10.38 5.32
N SER A 34 9.98 9.84 5.46
CA SER A 34 10.17 8.46 5.94
C SER A 34 9.42 8.27 7.25
N VAL A 35 8.51 7.30 7.30
CA VAL A 35 7.74 6.97 8.49
C VAL A 35 8.52 5.96 9.30
N ASP A 36 8.64 6.19 10.61
CA ASP A 36 9.21 5.22 11.54
C ASP A 36 8.43 3.89 11.49
N GLU A 37 9.15 2.78 11.41
CA GLU A 37 8.54 1.46 11.24
C GLU A 37 7.64 1.09 12.43
N ASN A 38 8.02 1.49 13.66
CA ASN A 38 7.19 1.25 14.84
C ASN A 38 5.91 2.09 14.77
N LYS A 39 6.00 3.34 14.31
CA LYS A 39 4.82 4.17 14.07
C LYS A 39 3.87 3.53 13.06
N MET A 40 4.39 2.99 11.95
CA MET A 40 3.58 2.29 10.96
C MET A 40 2.91 1.03 11.52
N LYS A 41 3.64 0.21 12.29
CA LYS A 41 3.09 -0.97 12.96
C LYS A 41 1.98 -0.61 13.96
N ASN A 42 2.20 0.45 14.75
CA ASN A 42 1.21 0.92 15.71
C ASN A 42 -0.06 1.40 15.00
N SER A 43 0.06 2.20 13.94
CA SER A 43 -1.11 2.65 13.16
C SER A 43 -1.86 1.49 12.48
N CYS A 44 -1.16 0.45 12.06
CA CYS A 44 -1.78 -0.78 11.56
C CYS A 44 -2.61 -1.46 12.67
N ASN A 45 -2.02 -1.65 13.86
CA ASN A 45 -2.73 -2.22 15.02
C ASN A 45 -3.93 -1.37 15.43
N ASP A 46 -3.82 -0.05 15.42
CA ASP A 46 -4.93 0.88 15.71
C ASP A 46 -6.09 0.67 14.73
N THR A 47 -5.77 0.49 13.45
CA THR A 47 -6.78 0.23 12.39
C THR A 47 -7.45 -1.12 12.59
N ILE A 48 -6.69 -2.17 12.93
CA ILE A 48 -7.22 -3.51 13.22
C ILE A 48 -8.15 -3.45 14.45
N ASN A 49 -7.74 -2.76 15.51
CA ASN A 49 -8.53 -2.61 16.73
C ASN A 49 -9.82 -1.83 16.48
N ALA A 50 -9.75 -0.76 15.69
CA ALA A 50 -10.92 0.02 15.29
C ALA A 50 -11.91 -0.84 14.48
N TRP A 51 -11.42 -1.63 13.53
CA TRP A 51 -12.25 -2.57 12.76
C TRP A 51 -12.96 -3.59 13.66
N LYS A 52 -12.20 -4.24 14.55
CA LYS A 52 -12.73 -5.25 15.47
C LYS A 52 -13.82 -4.67 16.36
N LYS A 53 -13.65 -3.43 16.80
CA LYS A 53 -14.64 -2.72 17.61
C LYS A 53 -15.92 -2.41 16.82
N GLU A 54 -15.80 -2.01 15.56
CA GLU A 54 -16.94 -1.59 14.74
C GLU A 54 -17.74 -2.78 14.19
N PHE A 55 -17.06 -3.86 13.79
CA PHE A 55 -17.68 -4.96 13.05
C PHE A 55 -17.69 -6.30 13.79
N GLU A 56 -17.19 -6.35 15.03
CA GLU A 56 -17.10 -7.56 15.87
C GLU A 56 -16.45 -8.76 15.16
N SER A 57 -15.59 -8.48 14.18
CA SER A 57 -14.91 -9.47 13.35
C SER A 57 -13.43 -9.13 13.24
N ASP A 58 -12.61 -10.16 13.02
CA ASP A 58 -11.20 -9.96 12.73
C ASP A 58 -11.04 -9.59 11.24
N MET A 59 -10.20 -8.60 10.93
CA MET A 59 -9.82 -8.35 9.54
C MET A 59 -9.08 -9.57 8.99
N SER A 60 -9.65 -10.25 7.99
CA SER A 60 -8.95 -11.36 7.32
C SER A 60 -7.67 -10.83 6.68
N THR A 61 -6.54 -11.40 7.10
CA THR A 61 -5.22 -11.13 6.51
C THR A 61 -4.88 -12.13 5.40
N ASP A 62 -5.80 -13.05 5.06
CA ASP A 62 -5.56 -14.16 4.12
C ASP A 62 -5.20 -13.68 2.71
N HIS A 63 -5.52 -12.43 2.38
CA HIS A 63 -5.27 -11.84 1.07
C HIS A 63 -4.01 -10.97 1.03
N LEU A 64 -3.40 -10.64 2.18
CA LEU A 64 -2.32 -9.65 2.27
C LEU A 64 -0.93 -10.22 2.01
N TYR A 65 -0.76 -11.54 2.09
CA TYR A 65 0.56 -12.19 1.94
C TYR A 65 0.59 -13.28 0.85
N ASN A 66 -0.33 -13.24 -0.10
CA ASN A 66 -0.35 -14.20 -1.20
C ASN A 66 0.58 -13.77 -2.34
N THR A 67 1.88 -13.74 -2.08
CA THR A 67 2.92 -13.70 -3.12
C THR A 67 3.97 -14.74 -2.77
N LYS A 68 3.89 -15.87 -3.49
CA LYS A 68 5.01 -16.78 -3.72
C LYS A 68 6.07 -16.09 -4.57
#